data_AF-A0A7V9LWH1-F1
#
_entry.id   AF-A0A7V9LWH1-F1
#
_cell.length_a   1.000
_cell.length_b   1.000
_cell.length_c   1.000
_cell.angle_alpha   90.00
_cell.angle_beta   90.00
_cell.angle_gamma   90.00
#
_symmetry.space_group_name_H-M   'P 1'
#
loop_
_entity.id
_entity.type
_entity.pdbx_description
1 polymer ?
#
loop_
_entity_poly.entity_id
_entity_poly.type
_entity_poly.pdbx_seq_one_letter_code
_entity_poly.pdbx_strand_id
1 'polypeptide(L)' 'DADAVAADMLAAGARVIFPVSDRSYGYRQGGLADPFGYQWLLSQPIAH' A
#
# COMPACT_ATOMS: atom_id res chain seq x y z
N ASP A 1 -4.28 1.51 -8.96
CA ASP A 1 -3.59 0.26 -8.57
C ASP A 1 -2.83 0.53 -7.27
N ALA A 2 -3.07 -0.26 -6.22
CA ALA A 2 -2.37 -0.11 -4.94
C ALA A 2 -0.86 -0.38 -5.07
N ASP A 3 -0.41 -1.21 -6.02
CA ASP A 3 1.03 -1.41 -6.25
C ASP A 3 1.69 -0.17 -6.85
N ALA A 4 1.02 0.49 -7.80
CA ALA A 4 1.52 1.73 -8.39
C ALA A 4 1.65 2.84 -7.33
N VAL A 5 0.62 3.02 -6.49
CA VAL A 5 0.68 4.00 -5.39
C VAL A 5 1.77 3.63 -4.39
N ALA A 6 1.94 2.35 -4.05
CA ALA A 6 3.02 1.92 -3.18
C ALA A 6 4.39 2.23 -3.79
N ALA A 7 4.58 1.99 -5.08
CA ALA A 7 5.84 2.29 -5.77
C ALA A 7 6.16 3.80 -5.75
N ASP A 8 5.17 4.64 -6.03
CA ASP A 8 5.32 6.10 -5.99
C ASP A 8 5.67 6.60 -4.58
N MET A 9 5.00 6.07 -3.56
CA MET A 9 5.30 6.38 -2.16
C MET A 9 6.72 5.95 -1.79
N LEU A 10 7.17 4.76 -2.19
CA LEU A 10 8.53 4.29 -1.95
C LEU A 10 9.57 5.17 -2.65
N ALA A 11 9.30 5.60 -3.89
CA ALA A 11 10.17 6.54 -4.61
C ALA A 11 10.25 7.91 -3.91
N ALA A 12 9.17 8.33 -3.24
CA ALA A 12 9.12 9.54 -2.41
C ALA A 12 9.76 9.39 -1.01
N GLY A 13 10.34 8.22 -0.69
CA GLY A 13 11.02 7.96 0.58
C GLY A 13 10.14 7.33 1.66
N ALA A 14 8.93 6.90 1.33
CA ALA A 14 8.14 6.08 2.25
C ALA A 14 8.81 4.72 2.49
N ARG A 15 8.37 4.04 3.55
CA ARG A 15 8.77 2.68 3.89
C ARG A 15 7.55 1.76 3.97
N VAL A 16 7.74 0.50 3.58
CA VAL A 16 6.72 -0.54 3.76
C VAL A 16 6.60 -0.89 5.25
N ILE A 17 5.39 -0.78 5.80
CA ILE A 17 5.03 -1.33 7.12
C ILE A 17 4.62 -2.80 6.95
N PHE A 18 3.76 -3.07 5.97
CA PHE A 18 3.43 -4.41 5.53
C PHE A 18 3.11 -4.42 4.03
N PRO A 19 3.50 -5.49 3.31
CA PRO A 19 3.46 -5.49 1.85
C PRO A 19 2.03 -5.41 1.31
N VAL A 20 1.88 -4.68 0.20
CA VAL A 20 0.68 -4.75 -0.64
C VAL A 20 0.55 -6.18 -1.15
N SER A 21 -0.55 -6.83 -0.78
CA SER A 21 -0.80 -8.23 -1.12
C SER A 21 -2.29 -8.51 -1.14
N ASP A 22 -2.66 -9.57 -1.85
CA ASP A 22 -4.04 -10.04 -1.93
C ASP A 22 -4.45 -10.64 -0.60
N ARG A 23 -5.60 -10.21 -0.13
CA ARG A 23 -6.21 -10.66 1.10
C ARG A 23 -7.37 -11.59 0.76
N SER A 24 -7.56 -12.60 1.60
CA SER A 24 -8.61 -13.62 1.44
C SER A 24 -10.03 -13.05 1.35
N TYR A 25 -10.25 -11.82 1.82
CA TYR A 25 -11.52 -11.11 1.78
C TYR A 25 -11.70 -10.23 0.53
N GLY A 26 -10.92 -10.45 -0.54
CA GLY A 26 -11.17 -9.83 -1.86
C GLY A 26 -10.60 -8.42 -2.04
N TYR A 27 -9.62 -8.05 -1.22
CA TYR A 27 -8.93 -6.76 -1.35
C TYR A 27 -7.43 -6.98 -1.46
N ARG A 28 -6.78 -6.11 -2.21
CA ARG A 28 -5.34 -6.00 -2.24
C ARG A 28 -4.94 -4.81 -1.39
N GLN A 29 -4.21 -5.08 -0.31
CA GLN A 29 -3.95 -4.11 0.75
C GLN A 29 -2.51 -4.15 1.26
N GLY A 30 -1.96 -2.96 1.52
CA GLY A 30 -0.63 -2.74 2.09
C GLY A 30 -0.57 -1.49 2.96
N GLY A 31 0.41 -1.44 3.85
CA GLY A 31 0.63 -0.31 4.77
C GLY A 31 1.98 0.33 4.50
N LEU A 32 2.02 1.65 4.36
CA LEU A 32 3.24 2.42 4.15
C LEU A 32 3.31 3.57 5.15
N ALA A 33 4.53 3.90 5.60
CA ALA A 33 4.79 5.09 6.39
C ALA A 33 5.58 6.09 5.56
N ASP A 34 5.13 7.33 5.47
CA ASP A 34 5.87 8.39 4.77
C ASP A 34 6.99 8.98 5.65
N PRO A 35 7.92 9.77 5.07
CA PRO A 35 9.00 10.42 5.82
C PRO A 35 8.54 11.40 6.89
N PHE A 36 7.30 11.89 6.81
CA PHE A 36 6.73 12.87 7.74
C PHE A 36 6.09 12.21 8.97
N GLY A 37 6.04 10.87 8.98
CA GLY A 37 5.52 10.08 10.09
C GLY A 37 4.06 9.66 9.95
N TYR A 38 3.39 9.96 8.83
CA TYR A 38 2.04 9.49 8.60
C TYR A 38 2.03 8.07 8.08
N GLN A 39 1.04 7.30 8.54
CA GLN A 39 0.80 5.93 8.11
C GLN A 39 -0.40 5.88 7.19
N TRP A 40 -0.22 5.22 6.07
CA TRP A 40 -1.20 5.12 5.00
C TRP A 40 -1.57 3.66 4.80
N LEU A 41 -2.88 3.40 4.72
CA LEU A 41 -3.42 2.11 4.30
C LEU A 41 -3.85 2.21 2.84
N LEU A 42 -3.17 1.48 1.98
CA LEU A 42 -3.59 1.32 0.59
C LEU A 42 -4.58 0.17 0.51
N SER A 43 -5.76 0.42 -0.07
CA SER A 43 -6.80 -0.58 -0.25
C SER A 43 -7.39 -0.47 -1.64
N GLN A 44 -7.34 -1.57 -2.38
CA GLN A 44 -8.03 -1.71 -3.66
C GLN A 44 -8.88 -2.99 -3.65
N PRO A 45 -10.15 -2.94 -4.09
CA PRO A 45 -10.91 -4.16 -4.37
C PRO A 45 -10.21 -4.96 -5.46
N ILE A 46 -10.10 -6.28 -5.27
CA ILE A 46 -9.69 -7.19 -6.34
C ILE A 46 -10.96 -7.45 -7.15
N ALA A 47 -11.05 -6.86 -8.35
CA ALA A 47 -12.15 -7.16 -9.25
C ALA A 47 -12.09 -8.65 -9.62
N HIS A 48 -13.25 -9.31 -9.54
CA HIS A 48 -13.43 -10.73 -9.85
C HIS A 48 -13.22 -11.06 -11.32
#